data_AF-A0A8J7NSU2-F1
#
_entry.id   AF-A0A8J7NSU2-F1
#
_cell.length_a   1.000
_cell.length_b   1.000
_cell.length_c   1.000
_cell.angle_alpha   90.00
_cell.angle_beta   90.00
_cell.angle_gamma   90.00
#
_symmetry.space_group_name_H-M   'P 1'
#
loop_
_entity.id
_entity.type
_entity.pdbx_description
1 polymer ?
#
loop_
_entity_poly.entity_id
_entity_poly.type
_entity_poly.pdbx_seq_one_letter_code
_entity_poly.pdbx_strand_id
1 'polypeptide(L)'
;MGPHDTDCFACSHFNDSGACVPQCPKPLIYNKQTFQLEPNPSAKYQYGTICVSQCPKNYVVDGSSCVRSCPTDKKEVDKNGQKQCEPCKGLCPKGTYTCTP
;
A
#
# COMPACT_ATOMS: atom_id res chain seq x y z
N MET A 1 -17.30 -9.61 22.61
CA MET A 1 -17.29 -10.09 21.22
C MET A 1 -18.72 -10.12 20.75
N GLY A 2 -19.05 -9.26 19.79
CA GLY A 2 -20.38 -9.05 19.23
C GLY A 2 -20.38 -9.38 17.75
N PRO A 3 -21.52 -9.15 17.06
CA PRO A 3 -21.67 -9.47 15.65
C PRO A 3 -20.98 -8.48 14.72
N HIS A 4 -20.50 -7.34 15.24
CA HIS A 4 -19.86 -6.31 14.43
C HIS A 4 -18.39 -6.65 14.15
N ASP A 5 -17.91 -6.20 13.00
CA ASP A 5 -16.54 -6.32 12.55
C ASP A 5 -15.53 -5.56 13.43
N THR A 6 -16.01 -4.70 14.32
CA THR A 6 -15.23 -4.00 15.35
C THR A 6 -15.09 -4.76 16.66
N ASP A 7 -15.90 -5.81 16.87
CA ASP A 7 -15.96 -6.52 18.16
C ASP A 7 -15.07 -7.77 18.20
N CYS A 8 -14.20 -7.94 17.20
CA CYS A 8 -13.29 -9.07 17.05
C CYS A 8 -12.05 -8.91 17.96
N PHE A 9 -11.56 -10.01 18.53
CA PHE A 9 -10.29 -10.02 19.27
C PHE A 9 -9.07 -9.82 18.34
N ALA A 10 -9.14 -10.37 17.13
CA ALA A 10 -8.12 -10.22 16.10
C ALA A 10 -8.77 -10.34 14.71
N CYS A 11 -8.22 -9.64 13.72
CA CYS A 11 -8.70 -9.72 12.35
C CYS A 11 -8.00 -10.87 11.59
N SER A 12 -8.77 -11.66 10.85
CA SER A 12 -8.21 -12.70 9.98
C SER A 12 -7.39 -12.13 8.81
N HIS A 13 -7.71 -10.91 8.38
CA HIS A 13 -7.09 -10.24 7.24
C HIS A 13 -6.46 -8.91 7.65
N PHE A 14 -7.25 -7.84 7.69
CA PHE A 14 -6.75 -6.50 7.98
C PHE A 14 -7.58 -5.80 9.03
N ASN A 15 -6.91 -5.04 9.89
CA ASN A 15 -7.55 -4.09 10.79
C ASN A 15 -7.50 -2.69 10.14
N ASP A 16 -8.68 -2.16 9.84
CA ASP A 16 -8.86 -0.80 9.39
C ASP A 16 -9.48 0.05 10.50
N SER A 17 -8.63 0.74 11.28
CA SER A 17 -9.07 1.63 12.36
C SER A 17 -10.03 0.98 13.38
N GLY A 18 -9.82 -0.30 13.67
CA GLY A 18 -10.64 -1.09 14.60
C GLY A 18 -11.58 -2.08 13.92
N ALA A 19 -11.94 -1.86 12.66
CA ALA A 19 -12.81 -2.73 11.88
C ALA A 19 -12.02 -3.83 11.16
N CYS A 20 -12.49 -5.08 11.22
CA CYS A 20 -11.88 -6.16 10.46
C CYS A 20 -12.41 -6.21 9.02
N VAL A 21 -11.52 -5.92 8.06
CA VAL A 21 -11.84 -5.87 6.64
C VAL A 21 -11.06 -6.92 5.85
N PRO A 22 -11.65 -7.47 4.76
CA PRO A 22 -10.96 -8.45 3.92
C PRO A 22 -9.85 -7.83 3.06
N GLN A 23 -9.93 -6.53 2.78
CA GLN A 23 -8.94 -5.78 2.01
C GLN A 23 -8.95 -4.31 2.43
N CYS A 24 -7.78 -3.67 2.46
CA CYS A 24 -7.72 -2.24 2.74
C CYS A 24 -8.40 -1.42 1.62
N PRO A 25 -8.94 -0.23 1.94
CA PRO A 25 -9.51 0.68 0.96
C PRO A 25 -8.55 0.97 -0.21
N LYS A 26 -8.97 0.60 -1.42
CA LYS A 26 -8.15 0.76 -2.64
C LYS A 26 -7.90 2.23 -2.97
N PRO A 27 -6.79 2.55 -3.66
CA PRO A 27 -6.47 3.92 -4.09
C PRO A 27 -7.44 4.49 -5.13
N LEU A 28 -8.12 3.62 -5.88
CA LEU A 28 -9.13 3.98 -6.87
C LEU A 28 -10.47 3.33 -6.52
N ILE A 29 -11.56 4.08 -6.65
CA ILE A 29 -12.93 3.65 -6.44
C ILE A 29 -13.73 3.82 -7.73
N TYR A 30 -14.63 2.89 -8.02
CA TYR A 30 -15.52 3.00 -9.18
C TYR A 30 -16.68 3.95 -8.86
N ASN A 31 -16.72 5.09 -9.53
CA ASN A 31 -17.83 6.03 -9.44
C ASN A 31 -18.92 5.64 -10.45
N LYS A 32 -20.10 5.28 -9.94
CA LYS A 32 -21.25 4.87 -10.75
C LYS A 32 -21.92 6.01 -11.51
N GLN A 33 -21.69 7.26 -11.12
CA GLN A 33 -22.25 8.45 -11.79
C GLN A 33 -21.43 8.80 -13.05
N THR A 34 -20.10 8.75 -12.94
CA THR A 34 -19.19 9.06 -14.06
C THR A 34 -18.77 7.81 -14.84
N PHE A 35 -19.10 6.62 -14.33
CA PHE A 35 -18.70 5.31 -14.85
C PHE A 35 -17.19 5.11 -14.96
N GLN A 36 -16.42 5.79 -14.11
CA GLN A 36 -14.95 5.84 -14.14
C GLN A 36 -14.32 5.43 -12.82
N LEU A 37 -13.04 5.06 -12.87
CA LEU A 37 -12.20 4.87 -11.69
C LEU A 37 -11.66 6.23 -11.24
N GLU A 38 -12.05 6.66 -10.04
CA GLU A 38 -11.67 7.93 -9.45
C GLU A 38 -10.81 7.73 -8.21
N PRO A 39 -9.94 8.69 -7.85
CA PRO A 39 -9.17 8.63 -6.61
C PRO A 39 -10.07 8.47 -5.39
N ASN A 40 -9.80 7.46 -4.57
CA ASN A 40 -10.55 7.22 -3.35
C ASN A 40 -9.99 8.09 -2.20
N PRO A 41 -10.76 9.03 -1.63
CA PRO A 41 -10.28 9.84 -0.51
C PRO A 41 -10.05 9.03 0.77
N SER A 42 -10.68 7.84 0.89
CA SER A 42 -10.49 6.93 2.01
C SER A 42 -9.40 5.89 1.76
N ALA A 43 -8.59 6.05 0.71
CA ALA A 43 -7.52 5.12 0.37
C ALA A 43 -6.55 4.90 1.54
N LYS A 44 -6.21 3.64 1.79
CA LYS A 44 -5.22 3.24 2.78
C LYS A 44 -4.32 2.17 2.20
N TYR A 45 -3.07 2.16 2.66
CA TYR A 45 -2.06 1.18 2.30
C TYR A 45 -2.06 0.02 3.27
N GLN A 46 -1.87 -1.18 2.73
CA GLN A 46 -1.66 -2.37 3.53
C GLN A 46 -0.26 -2.33 4.16
N TYR A 47 -0.20 -2.40 5.48
CA TYR A 47 1.04 -2.55 6.24
C TYR A 47 0.92 -3.78 7.15
N GLY A 48 1.47 -4.91 6.71
CA GLY A 48 1.27 -6.18 7.40
C GLY A 48 -0.21 -6.55 7.45
N THR A 49 -0.79 -6.61 8.65
CA THR A 49 -2.21 -6.93 8.92
C THR A 49 -3.05 -5.70 9.29
N ILE A 50 -2.56 -4.49 9.01
CA ILE A 50 -3.29 -3.23 9.28
C ILE A 50 -3.36 -2.34 8.05
N CYS A 51 -4.34 -1.45 8.02
CA CYS A 51 -4.49 -0.44 6.99
C CYS A 51 -4.01 0.94 7.53
N VAL A 52 -3.08 1.57 6.82
CA VAL A 52 -2.49 2.87 7.21
C VAL A 52 -2.67 3.92 6.12
N SER A 53 -2.93 5.17 6.48
CA SER A 53 -3.05 6.27 5.52
C SER A 53 -1.71 6.65 4.88
N GLN A 54 -0.61 6.50 5.62
CA GLN A 54 0.74 6.75 5.14
C GLN A 54 1.67 5.63 5.59
N CYS A 55 2.59 5.24 4.71
CA CYS A 55 3.60 4.25 5.07
C CYS A 55 4.60 4.83 6.10
N PRO A 56 5.11 4.02 7.03
CA PRO A 56 6.16 4.45 7.94
C PRO A 56 7.44 4.88 7.19
N LYS A 57 8.28 5.72 7.81
CA LYS A 57 9.45 6.37 7.18
C LYS A 57 10.41 5.45 6.40
N ASN A 58 10.55 4.19 6.82
CA ASN A 58 11.46 3.21 6.21
C ASN A 58 10.77 2.26 5.22
N TYR A 59 9.54 2.59 4.82
CA TYR A 59 8.74 1.81 3.87
C TYR A 59 8.40 2.66 2.65
N VAL A 60 8.26 1.98 1.54
CA VAL A 60 7.91 2.54 0.25
C VAL A 60 6.57 1.97 -0.19
N VAL A 61 5.76 2.77 -0.88
CA VAL A 61 4.47 2.34 -1.42
C VAL A 61 4.70 1.55 -2.70
N ASP A 62 4.28 0.29 -2.74
CA ASP A 62 4.12 -0.45 -3.99
C ASP A 62 2.64 -0.78 -4.24
N GLY A 63 2.03 -0.10 -5.22
CA GLY A 63 0.60 -0.21 -5.50
C GLY A 63 -0.25 0.22 -4.30
N SER A 64 -0.84 -0.76 -3.61
CA SER A 64 -1.67 -0.57 -2.40
C SER A 64 -1.02 -1.06 -1.12
N SER A 65 0.28 -1.35 -1.12
CA SER A 65 1.00 -1.96 0.01
C SER A 65 2.25 -1.16 0.40
N CYS A 66 2.58 -1.16 1.68
CA CYS A 66 3.85 -0.66 2.20
C CYS A 66 4.88 -1.80 2.23
N VAL A 67 5.91 -1.70 1.40
CA VAL A 67 7.00 -2.68 1.31
C VAL A 67 8.32 -2.07 1.79
N ARG A 68 9.27 -2.89 2.24
CA ARG A 68 10.59 -2.38 2.70
C ARG A 68 11.45 -1.84 1.58
N SER A 69 11.30 -2.38 0.37
CA SER A 69 12.08 -2.01 -0.80
C SER A 69 11.27 -2.32 -2.05
N CYS A 70 11.46 -1.54 -3.11
CA CYS A 70 10.79 -1.79 -4.38
C CYS A 70 11.22 -3.12 -4.99
N PRO A 71 10.30 -3.82 -5.70
CA PRO A 71 10.66 -5.01 -6.45
C PRO A 71 11.62 -4.66 -7.59
N THR A 72 12.31 -5.67 -8.13
CA THR A 72 13.42 -5.48 -9.09
C THR A 72 13.04 -4.81 -10.41
N ASP A 73 11.75 -4.79 -10.74
CA ASP A 73 11.14 -4.17 -11.93
C ASP A 73 10.67 -2.72 -11.68
N LYS A 74 10.84 -2.21 -10.46
CA LYS A 74 10.43 -0.86 -10.06
C LYS A 74 11.59 -0.11 -9.40
N LYS A 75 11.54 1.21 -9.46
CA LYS A 75 12.46 2.11 -8.77
C LYS A 75 11.72 2.92 -7.71
N GLU A 76 12.44 3.26 -6.64
CA GLU A 76 11.95 4.18 -5.63
C GLU A 76 11.98 5.62 -6.17
N VAL A 77 10.87 6.32 -6.04
CA VAL A 77 10.73 7.75 -6.37
C VAL A 77 9.98 8.44 -5.24
N ASP A 78 10.39 9.67 -4.92
CA ASP A 78 9.64 10.50 -3.97
C ASP A 78 8.51 11.23 -4.70
N LYS A 79 7.27 10.97 -4.28
CA LYS A 79 6.06 11.60 -4.82
C LYS A 79 5.23 12.18 -3.68
N ASN A 80 5.03 13.50 -3.70
CA ASN A 80 4.29 14.23 -2.65
C ASN A 80 4.80 13.96 -1.21
N GLY A 81 6.11 13.80 -1.06
CA GLY A 81 6.73 13.53 0.26
C GLY A 81 6.59 12.08 0.75
N GLN A 82 6.09 11.17 -0.09
CA GLN A 82 6.04 9.73 0.18
C GLN A 82 6.84 8.96 -0.88
N LYS A 83 7.64 8.00 -0.42
CA LYS A 83 8.42 7.12 -1.28
C LYS A 83 7.50 6.10 -1.94
N GLN A 84 7.53 6.02 -3.27
CA GLN A 84 6.68 5.15 -4.07
C GLN A 84 7.51 4.35 -5.08
N CYS A 85 7.10 3.12 -5.35
CA CYS A 85 7.66 2.29 -6.40
C CYS A 85 6.96 2.59 -7.72
N GLU A 86 7.73 3.08 -8.68
CA GLU A 86 7.26 3.26 -10.06
C GLU A 86 7.99 2.29 -11.00
N PRO A 87 7.27 1.71 -12.00
CA PRO A 87 7.89 0.84 -12.97
C PRO A 87 8.99 1.56 -13.73
N CYS A 88 10.11 0.87 -13.96
CA CYS A 88 11.20 1.43 -14.75
C CYS A 88 10.75 1.64 -16.20
N LYS A 89 11.08 2.79 -16.79
CA LYS A 89 10.94 3.01 -18.23
C LYS A 89 12.09 2.26 -18.94
N GLY A 90 11.93 0.96 -19.13
CA GLY A 90 12.96 0.07 -19.72
C GLY A 90 13.60 -0.87 -18.69
N LEU A 91 14.88 -1.19 -18.85
CA LEU A 91 15.62 -1.99 -17.87
C LEU A 91 15.83 -1.17 -16.59
N CYS A 92 15.39 -1.70 -15.44
CA CYS A 92 15.80 -1.13 -14.17
C CYS A 92 17.32 -1.25 -14.02
N PRO A 93 18.00 -0.22 -13.51
CA PRO A 93 19.39 -0.36 -13.12
C PRO A 93 19.45 -1.43 -12.04
N LYS A 94 19.85 -2.66 -12.43
CA LYS A 94 20.21 -3.69 -11.46
C LYS A 94 21.36 -3.11 -10.66
N GLY A 95 21.12 -2.82 -9.38
CA GLY A 95 22.18 -2.47 -8.46
C GLY A 95 23.24 -3.56 -8.56
N THR A 96 24.40 -3.22 -9.10
CA THR A 96 25.59 -4.04 -8.94
C THR A 96 25.82 -4.11 -7.44
N TYR A 97 25.46 -5.25 -6.82
CA TYR A 97 25.83 -5.54 -5.45
C TYR A 97 27.36 -5.68 -5.43
N THR A 98 28.09 -4.57 -5.36
CA THR A 98 29.49 -4.60 -4.93
C THR A 98 29.44 -4.87 -3.44
N CYS A 99 29.41 -6.15 -3.07
CA CYS A 99 29.84 -6.59 -1.76
C CYS A 99 31.36 -6.34 -1.73
N THR A 100 31.75 -5.14 -1.33
CA THR A 100 33.15 -4.87 -0.98
C THR A 100 33.46 -5.60 0.32
N PRO A 101 34.59 -6.33 0.39
CA PRO A 101 34.99 -7.12 1.56
C PRO A 101 35.25 -6.26 2.80
#